data_AF-A0A973HXM2-F1
#
_entry.id   AF-A0A973HXM2-F1
#
_cell.length_a   1.000
_cell.length_b   1.000
_cell.length_c   1.000
_cell.angle_alpha   90.00
_cell.angle_beta   90.00
_cell.angle_gamma   90.00
#
_symmetry.space_group_name_H-M   'P 1'
#
loop_
_entity.id
_entity.type
_entity.pdbx_description
1 polymer ?
#
loop_
_entity_poly.entity_id
_entity_poly.type
_entity_poly.pdbx_seq_one_letter_code
_entity_poly.pdbx_strand_id
1 'polypeptide(L)'
;QNETRGEWYYRQILGSSNFEGSRSFHILTGHLSCQIEHHLYPDVPARHYVDMAKDVQAVCSKYDIPYNTGSFLQQYWTVIKRVAKYSFPTEKEASLASSRAG
;
A
#
# COMPACT_ATOMS: atom_id res chain seq x y z
N GLN A 1 18.50 5.97 1.38
CA GLN A 1 19.17 6.39 2.63
C GLN A 1 19.61 7.86 2.60
N ASN A 2 18.84 8.76 1.96
CA ASN A 2 19.03 10.22 2.03
C ASN A 2 17.66 10.92 2.00
N GLU A 3 16.64 10.28 2.58
CA GLU A 3 15.29 10.84 2.58
C GLU A 3 15.10 11.77 3.78
N THR A 4 14.53 12.94 3.52
CA THR A 4 13.98 13.81 4.55
C THR A 4 12.81 13.10 5.24
N ARG A 5 12.43 13.60 6.42
CA ARG A 5 11.25 13.09 7.12
C ARG A 5 9.96 13.22 6.29
N GLY A 6 9.85 14.30 5.51
CA GLY A 6 8.72 14.51 4.60
C GLY A 6 8.67 13.45 3.49
N GLU A 7 9.81 13.17 2.87
CA GLU A 7 9.93 12.11 1.85
C GLU A 7 9.65 10.72 2.43
N TRP A 8 10.08 10.46 3.67
CA TRP A 8 9.72 9.23 4.38
C TRP A 8 8.20 9.09 4.51
N TYR A 9 7.50 10.11 5.02
CA TYR A 9 6.03 10.08 5.15
C TYR A 9 5.34 9.89 3.80
N TYR A 10 5.79 10.63 2.78
CA TYR A 10 5.24 10.54 1.43
C TYR A 10 5.40 9.13 0.86
N ARG A 11 6.59 8.53 1.01
CA ARG A 11 6.87 7.16 0.58
C ARG A 11 6.03 6.14 1.35
N GLN A 12 5.81 6.31 2.66
CA GLN A 12 4.96 5.40 3.44
C GLN A 12 3.50 5.45 2.95
N ILE A 13 2.96 6.64 2.67
CA ILE A 13 1.59 6.79 2.16
C ILE A 13 1.45 6.13 0.78
N LEU A 14 2.34 6.46 -0.15
CA LEU A 14 2.25 5.96 -1.53
C LEU A 14 2.60 4.48 -1.67
N GLY A 15 3.47 3.97 -0.80
CA GLY A 15 3.91 2.57 -0.80
C GLY A 15 2.94 1.61 -0.12
N SER A 16 1.89 2.12 0.51
CA SER A 16 0.94 1.34 1.30
C SER A 16 -0.46 1.37 0.69
N SER A 17 -1.33 0.49 1.15
CA SER A 17 -2.75 0.56 0.83
C SER A 17 -3.61 0.10 1.98
N ASN A 18 -4.78 0.71 2.09
CA ASN A 18 -5.82 0.33 3.03
C ASN A 18 -6.93 -0.43 2.31
N PHE A 19 -7.74 -1.13 3.11
CA PHE A 19 -8.99 -1.69 2.61
C PHE A 19 -10.15 -1.42 3.56
N GLU A 20 -11.32 -1.19 2.97
CA GLU A 20 -12.57 -0.91 3.66
C GLU A 20 -13.25 -2.21 4.10
N GLY A 21 -14.00 -2.13 5.19
CA GLY A 21 -14.83 -3.23 5.67
C GLY A 21 -15.61 -2.88 6.92
N SER A 22 -16.36 -3.84 7.45
CA SER A 22 -17.06 -3.67 8.71
C SER A 22 -16.08 -3.65 9.90
N ARG A 23 -16.52 -3.13 11.05
CA ARG A 23 -15.73 -3.18 12.29
C ARG A 23 -15.31 -4.60 12.69
N SER A 24 -16.20 -5.59 12.52
CA SER A 24 -15.87 -7.00 12.77
C SER A 24 -14.82 -7.50 11.80
N PHE A 25 -14.88 -7.11 10.53
CA PHE A 25 -13.87 -7.44 9.53
C PHE A 25 -12.51 -6.83 9.86
N HIS A 26 -12.45 -5.58 10.31
CA HIS A 26 -11.22 -4.94 10.79
C HIS A 26 -10.59 -5.72 11.96
N ILE A 27 -11.41 -6.18 12.90
CA ILE A 27 -10.93 -6.98 14.04
C ILE A 27 -10.44 -8.36 13.57
N LEU A 28 -11.21 -9.06 12.73
CA LEU A 28 -10.86 -10.39 12.22
C LEU A 28 -9.58 -10.40 11.38
N THR A 29 -9.33 -9.32 10.65
CA THR A 29 -8.09 -9.12 9.89
C THR A 29 -6.93 -8.62 10.77
N GLY A 30 -7.11 -8.48 12.09
CA GLY A 30 -6.07 -7.97 12.97
C GLY A 30 -5.66 -6.54 12.67
N HIS A 31 -6.59 -5.71 12.15
CA HIS A 31 -6.38 -4.33 11.71
C HIS A 31 -5.46 -4.17 10.49
N LEU A 32 -5.28 -5.21 9.68
CA LEU A 32 -4.57 -5.13 8.40
C LEU A 32 -5.23 -4.15 7.40
N SER A 33 -6.43 -3.66 7.69
CA SER A 33 -7.14 -2.64 6.91
C SER A 33 -6.53 -1.25 6.93
N CYS A 34 -5.65 -0.96 7.90
CA CYS A 34 -5.09 0.37 8.17
C CYS A 34 -3.55 0.36 8.08
N GLN A 35 -3.01 -0.18 6.99
CA GLN A 35 -1.56 -0.26 6.76
C GLN A 35 -0.91 1.10 6.57
N ILE A 36 -1.61 2.05 5.94
CA ILE A 36 -1.08 3.42 5.81
C ILE A 36 -0.80 3.98 7.21
N GLU A 37 -1.75 3.90 8.13
CA GLU A 37 -1.60 4.41 9.50
C GLU A 37 -0.56 3.62 10.28
N HIS A 38 -0.52 2.30 10.11
CA HIS A 38 0.49 1.45 10.73
C HIS A 38 1.91 1.84 10.31
N HIS A 39 2.14 2.13 9.03
CA HIS A 39 3.45 2.56 8.56
C HIS A 39 3.81 3.99 8.97
N LEU A 40 2.83 4.86 9.19
CA LEU A 40 3.07 6.23 9.69
C LEU A 40 3.29 6.25 11.21
N TYR A 41 2.60 5.38 11.96
CA TYR A 41 2.54 5.36 13.43
C TYR A 41 2.54 3.91 13.98
N PRO A 42 3.64 3.16 13.81
CA PRO A 42 3.69 1.73 14.16
C PRO A 42 3.52 1.46 15.66
N ASP A 43 3.87 2.44 16.51
CA ASP A 43 3.80 2.32 17.96
C ASP A 43 2.40 2.58 18.55
N VAL A 44 1.48 3.11 17.74
CA VAL A 44 0.12 3.39 18.21
C VAL A 44 -0.71 2.10 18.21
N PRO A 45 -1.49 1.80 19.27
CA PRO A 45 -2.31 0.60 19.30
C PRO A 45 -3.35 0.57 18.17
N ALA A 46 -3.44 -0.57 17.46
CA ALA A 46 -4.16 -0.67 16.19
C ALA A 46 -5.66 -0.30 16.23
N ARG A 47 -6.30 -0.40 17.40
CA ARG A 47 -7.68 0.04 17.62
C ARG A 47 -7.91 1.53 17.29
N HIS A 48 -6.86 2.35 17.32
CA HIS A 48 -6.94 3.79 17.05
C HIS A 48 -6.80 4.11 15.55
N TYR A 49 -6.28 3.18 14.73
CA TYR A 49 -5.99 3.45 13.33
C TYR A 49 -7.22 3.79 12.50
N VAL A 50 -8.39 3.21 12.80
CA VAL A 50 -9.63 3.52 12.07
C VAL A 50 -10.05 4.99 12.26
N ASP A 51 -9.83 5.55 13.45
CA ASP A 51 -10.12 6.97 13.70
C ASP A 51 -9.02 7.86 13.12
N MET A 52 -7.74 7.48 13.29
CA MET A 52 -6.62 8.21 12.71
C MET A 52 -6.67 8.26 11.18
N ALA A 53 -7.18 7.22 10.52
CA ALA A 53 -7.31 7.16 9.07
C ALA A 53 -8.14 8.34 8.51
N LYS A 54 -9.14 8.81 9.27
CA LYS A 54 -9.95 9.98 8.88
C LYS A 54 -9.10 11.24 8.80
N ASP A 55 -8.25 11.45 9.81
CA ASP A 55 -7.36 12.62 9.88
C ASP A 55 -6.25 12.53 8.81
N VAL A 56 -5.66 11.34 8.64
CA VAL A 56 -4.63 11.11 7.61
C VAL A 56 -5.22 11.33 6.22
N GLN A 57 -6.43 10.82 5.94
CA GLN A 57 -7.11 11.02 4.67
C GLN A 57 -7.43 12.50 4.41
N ALA A 58 -7.87 13.24 5.44
CA ALA A 58 -8.11 14.69 5.33
C ALA A 58 -6.82 15.47 5.00
N VAL A 59 -5.70 15.12 5.63
CA VAL A 59 -4.39 15.71 5.32
C VAL A 59 -3.95 15.36 3.89
N CYS A 60 -4.10 14.11 3.48
CA CYS A 60 -3.76 13.68 2.12
C CYS A 60 -4.59 14.45 1.08
N SER A 61 -5.90 14.60 1.31
CA SER A 61 -6.79 15.39 0.45
C SER A 61 -6.40 16.86 0.39
N LYS A 62 -5.95 17.46 1.50
CA LYS A 62 -5.56 18.89 1.55
C LYS A 62 -4.34 19.19 0.68
N TYR A 63 -3.42 18.22 0.54
CA TYR A 63 -2.15 18.39 -0.18
C TYR A 63 -2.10 17.59 -1.48
N ASP A 64 -3.25 17.14 -2.00
CA ASP A 64 -3.37 16.36 -3.24
C ASP A 64 -2.49 15.09 -3.26
N ILE A 65 -2.36 14.43 -2.11
CA ILE A 65 -1.62 13.18 -1.95
C ILE A 65 -2.59 12.00 -2.14
N PRO A 66 -2.32 11.07 -3.06
CA PRO A 66 -3.13 9.87 -3.22
C PRO A 66 -3.19 9.03 -1.94
N TYR A 67 -4.40 8.82 -1.42
CA TYR A 67 -4.65 7.91 -0.31
C TYR A 67 -5.25 6.60 -0.85
N ASN A 68 -4.40 5.58 -1.00
CA ASN A 68 -4.77 4.33 -1.67
C ASN A 68 -5.64 3.45 -0.77
N THR A 69 -6.95 3.55 -0.91
CA THR A 69 -7.95 2.74 -0.19
C THR A 69 -9.01 2.19 -1.15
N GLY A 70 -9.68 1.10 -0.78
CA GLY A 70 -10.77 0.52 -1.55
C GLY A 70 -11.30 -0.76 -0.91
N SER A 71 -12.21 -1.48 -1.57
CA SER A 71 -12.69 -2.75 -1.00
C SER A 71 -11.58 -3.79 -0.91
N PHE A 72 -11.68 -4.71 0.06
CA PHE A 72 -10.72 -5.80 0.24
C PHE A 72 -10.47 -6.57 -1.07
N LEU A 73 -11.54 -6.95 -1.78
CA LEU A 73 -11.42 -7.69 -3.04
C LEU A 73 -10.66 -6.91 -4.11
N GLN A 74 -10.93 -5.61 -4.26
CA GLN A 74 -10.22 -4.76 -5.20
C GLN A 74 -8.73 -4.73 -4.89
N GLN A 75 -8.37 -4.45 -3.62
CA GLN A 75 -6.97 -4.38 -3.19
C GLN A 75 -6.25 -5.72 -3.38
N TYR A 76 -6.88 -6.82 -2.96
CA TYR A 76 -6.34 -8.17 -3.15
C TYR A 76 -6.10 -8.50 -4.63
N TRP A 77 -7.06 -8.19 -5.51
CA TRP A 77 -6.89 -8.38 -6.95
C TRP A 77 -5.74 -7.57 -7.53
N THR A 78 -5.45 -6.37 -7.00
CA THR A 78 -4.29 -5.60 -7.46
C THR A 78 -2.97 -6.31 -7.11
N VAL A 79 -2.89 -6.98 -5.97
CA VAL A 79 -1.72 -7.78 -5.56
C VAL A 79 -1.55 -8.97 -6.50
N ILE A 80 -2.62 -9.75 -6.71
CA ILE A 80 -2.58 -10.92 -7.61
C ILE A 80 -2.16 -10.51 -9.03
N LYS A 81 -2.70 -9.42 -9.56
CA LYS A 81 -2.30 -8.88 -10.87
C LYS A 81 -0.82 -8.50 -10.92
N ARG A 82 -0.29 -7.85 -9.88
CA ARG A 82 1.13 -7.48 -9.81
C ARG A 82 2.02 -8.71 -9.74
N VAL A 83 1.71 -9.67 -8.86
CA VAL A 83 2.46 -10.93 -8.76
C VAL A 83 2.46 -11.63 -10.12
N ALA A 84 1.30 -11.84 -10.74
CA ALA A 84 1.22 -12.48 -12.05
C ALA A 84 2.04 -11.75 -13.12
N LYS A 85 1.97 -10.40 -13.17
CA LYS A 85 2.71 -9.59 -14.14
C LYS A 85 4.23 -9.67 -13.96
N TYR A 86 4.71 -9.66 -12.71
CA TYR A 86 6.14 -9.59 -12.40
C TYR A 86 6.79 -10.96 -12.13
N SER A 87 6.01 -12.05 -12.14
CA SER A 87 6.55 -13.42 -12.08
C SER A 87 7.19 -13.90 -13.39
N PHE A 88 6.95 -13.21 -14.52
CA PHE A 88 7.51 -13.56 -15.83
C PHE A 88 8.57 -12.55 -16.27
N PRO A 89 9.55 -12.97 -17.12
CA PRO A 89 10.53 -12.06 -17.69
C PRO A 89 9.84 -10.97 -18.51
N THR A 90 10.36 -9.76 -18.42
CA THR A 90 9.97 -8.70 -19.36
C THR A 90 10.42 -9.06 -20.78
N GLU A 91 9.76 -8.50 -21.79
CA GLU A 91 10.15 -8.69 -23.20
C GLU A 91 11.62 -8.33 -23.46
N LYS A 92 12.14 -7.36 -22.70
CA LYS A 92 13.54 -6.92 -22.78
C LYS A 92 14.49 -7.97 -22.19
N GLU A 93 14.13 -8.59 -21.08
CA GLU A 93 14.90 -9.68 -20.48
C GLU A 93 14.83 -10.96 -21.34
N ALA A 94 13.67 -11.26 -21.91
CA ALA A 94 13.50 -12.38 -22.83
C ALA A 94 14.33 -12.20 -24.11
N SER A 95 14.35 -11.00 -24.69
CA SER A 95 15.16 -10.69 -25.89
C SER A 95 16.67 -10.68 -25.60
N LEU A 96 17.11 -10.14 -24.46
CA LEU A 96 18.51 -10.21 -24.01
C LEU A 96 18.97 -11.65 -23.73
N ALA A 97 18.09 -12.50 -23.19
CA ALA A 97 18.39 -13.91 -22.98
C ALA A 97 18.53 -14.66 -24.31
N SER A 98 17.65 -14.38 -25.28
CA SER A 98 17.72 -14.94 -26.64
C SER A 98 18.98 -14.51 -27.40
N SER A 99 19.39 -13.24 -27.29
CA SER A 99 20.57 -12.71 -27.99
C SER A 99 21.90 -13.19 -27.41
N ARG A 100 21.92 -13.71 -26.18
CA ARG A 100 23.11 -14.28 -25.54
C ARG A 100 23.25 -15.79 -25.78
N ALA A 101 22.20 -16.43 -26.27
CA ALA A 101 22.14 -17.87 -26.52
C ALA A 101 22.43 -18.26 -27.98
N GLY A 102 22.63 -17.29 -28.88
CA GLY A 102 23.07 -17.47 -30.27
C GLY A 102 24.43 -16.82 -30.49
#